data_AF-A0A315AM73-F1
#
_entry.id   AF-A0A315AM73-F1
#
_cell.length_a   1.000
_cell.length_b   1.000
_cell.length_c   1.000
_cell.angle_alpha   90.00
_cell.angle_beta   90.00
_cell.angle_gamma   90.00
#
_symmetry.space_group_name_H-M   'P 1'
#
loop_
_entity.id
_entity.type
_entity.pdbx_description
1 polymer ?
#
loop_
_entity_poly.entity_id
_entity_poly.type
_entity_poly.pdbx_seq_one_letter_code
_entity_poly.pdbx_strand_id
1 'polypeptide(L)'
;MEITPIRTEKDHRAALRVVSSLVDQDPSSDSPEGERLDVLSSLIEAYEGKHHAMDSPDKGGIGVKNLKDVKAERLANPAVRQAYDAQAPEFELARELIGKPIQG
;
A
#
# COMPACT_ATOMS: atom_id res chain seq x y z
N MET A 1 7.33 9.16 37.27
CA MET A 1 7.39 8.58 35.91
C MET A 1 8.33 9.42 35.07
N GLU A 2 9.32 8.83 34.42
CA GLU A 2 10.20 9.55 33.47
C GLU A 2 9.78 9.19 32.05
N ILE A 3 9.16 10.16 31.35
CA ILE A 3 8.84 10.04 29.93
C ILE A 3 9.84 10.90 29.16
N THR A 4 10.63 10.27 28.31
CA THR A 4 11.58 10.98 27.45
C THR A 4 10.90 11.43 26.16
N PRO A 5 11.14 12.67 25.69
CA PRO A 5 10.60 13.14 24.42
C PRO A 5 11.18 12.35 23.25
N ILE A 6 10.38 12.13 22.21
CA ILE A 6 10.81 11.48 20.97
C ILE A 6 11.38 12.55 20.04
N ARG A 7 12.71 12.54 19.83
CA ARG A 7 13.41 13.52 18.98
C ARG A 7 14.17 12.90 17.82
N THR A 8 14.47 11.60 17.91
CA THR A 8 15.20 10.86 16.90
C THR A 8 14.46 9.59 16.50
N GLU A 9 14.82 9.02 15.35
CA GLU A 9 14.28 7.73 14.91
C GLU A 9 14.59 6.59 15.90
N LYS A 10 15.71 6.69 16.62
CA LYS A 10 16.07 5.74 17.67
C LYS A 10 15.09 5.82 18.85
N ASP A 11 14.72 7.03 19.26
CA ASP A 11 13.73 7.26 20.31
C ASP A 11 12.36 6.76 19.86
N HIS A 12 11.99 7.00 18.60
CA HIS A 12 10.73 6.54 18.01
C HIS A 12 10.61 5.02 18.03
N ARG A 13 11.65 4.30 17.55
CA ARG A 13 11.70 2.83 17.61
C ARG A 13 11.71 2.29 19.03
N ALA A 14 12.31 3.00 19.98
CA ALA A 14 12.28 2.62 21.39
C ALA A 14 10.87 2.77 21.96
N ALA A 15 10.20 3.89 21.68
CA ALA A 15 8.83 4.14 22.11
C ALA A 15 7.84 3.11 21.53
N LEU A 16 7.94 2.77 20.24
CA LEU A 16 7.11 1.75 19.61
C LEU A 16 7.24 0.37 20.29
N ARG A 17 8.46 -0.03 20.69
CA ARG A 17 8.65 -1.29 21.42
C ARG A 17 7.99 -1.28 22.79
N VAL A 18 8.05 -0.15 23.50
CA VAL A 18 7.40 0.00 24.81
C VAL A 18 5.88 -0.03 24.66
N VAL A 19 5.33 0.73 23.71
CA VAL A 19 3.89 0.73 23.39
C VAL A 19 3.42 -0.66 23.03
N SER A 20 4.12 -1.38 22.15
CA SER A 20 3.78 -2.75 21.78
C SER A 20 3.72 -3.68 22.99
N SER A 21 4.67 -3.55 23.93
CA SER A 21 4.68 -4.35 25.15
C SER A 21 3.55 -3.97 26.11
N LEU A 22 3.15 -2.70 26.16
CA LEU A 22 2.04 -2.24 27.00
C LEU A 22 0.70 -2.69 26.43
N VAL A 23 0.51 -2.62 25.11
CA VAL A 23 -0.71 -3.12 24.46
C VAL A 23 -0.92 -4.61 24.71
N ASP A 24 0.15 -5.42 24.65
CA ASP A 24 0.08 -6.85 24.94
C ASP A 24 -0.32 -7.15 26.40
N GLN A 25 0.02 -6.24 27.33
CA GLN A 25 -0.34 -6.36 28.73
C GLN A 25 -1.78 -5.90 29.03
N ASP A 26 -2.44 -5.22 28.08
CA ASP A 26 -3.79 -4.67 28.21
C ASP A 26 -4.03 -3.95 29.57
N PRO A 27 -3.21 -2.95 29.93
CA PRO A 27 -3.33 -2.27 31.21
C PRO A 27 -4.64 -1.47 31.28
N SER A 28 -5.23 -1.39 32.48
CA SER A 28 -6.39 -0.53 32.72
C SER A 28 -6.03 0.93 32.47
N SER A 29 -6.97 1.72 31.92
CA SER A 29 -6.74 3.13 31.61
C SER A 29 -6.35 3.97 32.84
N ASP A 30 -6.85 3.63 34.03
CA ASP A 30 -6.55 4.31 35.30
C ASP A 30 -5.23 3.84 35.95
N SER A 31 -4.50 2.92 35.30
CA SER A 31 -3.21 2.43 35.81
C SER A 31 -2.05 3.29 35.32
N PRO A 32 -0.92 3.33 36.04
CA PRO A 32 0.28 4.04 35.58
C PRO A 32 0.81 3.51 34.23
N GLU A 33 0.60 2.23 33.92
CA GLU A 33 0.90 1.65 32.61
C GLU A 33 -0.04 2.15 31.51
N GLY A 34 -1.33 2.31 31.81
CA GLY A 34 -2.32 2.90 30.91
C GLY A 34 -2.04 4.37 30.60
N GLU A 35 -1.74 5.18 31.63
CA GLU A 35 -1.30 6.56 31.46
C GLU A 35 0.00 6.64 30.63
N ARG A 36 0.91 5.67 30.82
CA ARG A 36 2.13 5.58 30.00
C ARG A 36 1.85 5.34 28.53
N LEU A 37 0.94 4.42 28.26
CA LEU A 37 0.55 4.05 26.90
C LEU A 37 -0.06 5.25 26.18
N ASP A 38 -0.97 5.98 26.84
CA ASP A 38 -1.63 7.17 26.29
C ASP A 38 -0.62 8.27 25.91
N VAL A 39 0.28 8.60 26.83
CA VAL A 39 1.28 9.66 26.59
C VAL A 39 2.29 9.24 25.52
N LEU A 40 2.76 7.98 25.52
CA LEU A 40 3.70 7.51 24.50
C LEU A 40 3.07 7.50 23.10
N SER A 41 1.81 7.08 22.98
CA SER A 41 1.06 7.15 21.71
C SER A 41 0.97 8.59 21.19
N SER A 42 0.63 9.54 22.06
CA SER A 42 0.55 10.96 21.70
C SER A 42 1.90 11.53 21.24
N LEU A 43 3.00 11.12 21.88
CA LEU A 43 4.35 11.55 21.49
C LEU A 43 4.82 10.94 20.16
N ILE A 44 4.45 9.68 19.90
CA ILE A 44 4.73 9.00 18.63
C ILE A 44 4.01 9.73 17.50
N GLU A 45 2.71 9.97 17.64
CA GLU A 45 1.92 10.70 16.64
C GLU A 45 2.50 12.10 16.38
N ALA A 46 2.89 12.83 17.43
CA ALA A 46 3.51 14.15 17.28
C ALA A 46 4.88 14.11 16.59
N TYR A 47 5.66 13.04 16.79
CA TYR A 47 6.93 12.83 16.10
C TYR A 47 6.68 12.48 14.63
N GLU A 48 5.79 11.53 14.35
CA GLU A 48 5.43 11.12 13.00
C GLU A 48 4.81 12.28 12.23
N GLY A 49 3.92 13.06 12.84
CA GLY A 49 3.35 14.27 12.26
C GLY A 49 4.37 15.38 11.99
N LYS A 50 5.58 15.35 12.57
CA LYS A 50 6.68 16.28 12.23
C LYS A 50 7.65 15.71 11.21
N HIS A 51 7.91 14.41 11.29
CA HIS A 51 8.90 13.70 10.46
C HIS A 51 8.31 13.11 9.18
N HIS A 52 7.00 12.92 9.13
CA HIS A 52 6.22 12.40 8.00
C HIS A 52 5.08 13.36 7.59
N ALA A 53 5.01 14.57 8.15
CA ALA A 53 4.20 15.63 7.52
C ALA A 53 4.85 16.01 6.19
N MET A 54 4.31 15.46 5.11
CA MET A 54 4.60 15.87 3.73
C MET A 54 5.97 15.43 3.18
N ASP A 55 6.39 14.18 3.41
CA ASP A 55 7.17 13.43 2.41
C ASP A 55 6.19 12.43 1.79
N SER A 56 5.44 12.84 0.77
CA SER A 56 5.83 12.72 -0.64
C SER A 56 6.14 11.26 -1.03
N PRO A 57 5.59 10.75 -2.15
CA PRO A 57 5.64 9.33 -2.47
C PRO A 57 7.05 8.93 -2.88
N ASP A 58 7.93 8.59 -1.94
CA ASP A 58 9.28 8.09 -2.26
C ASP A 58 9.72 6.90 -1.41
N LYS A 59 8.82 5.93 -1.18
CA LYS A 59 9.25 4.53 -0.97
C LYS A 59 8.34 3.59 -1.73
N GLY A 60 8.69 3.41 -3.01
CA GLY A 60 8.09 2.36 -3.84
C GLY A 60 6.74 2.72 -4.45
N GLY A 61 6.57 3.95 -4.93
CA GLY A 61 5.54 4.24 -5.92
C GLY A 61 5.79 3.35 -7.13
N ILE A 62 5.19 2.16 -7.16
CA ILE A 62 4.96 1.43 -8.39
C ILE A 62 4.22 2.44 -9.24
N GLY A 63 4.90 3.04 -10.21
CA GLY A 63 4.27 3.97 -11.13
C GLY A 63 3.13 3.20 -11.75
N VAL A 64 1.91 3.42 -11.23
CA VAL A 64 0.69 2.82 -11.75
C VAL A 64 0.47 3.49 -13.09
N LYS A 65 1.22 3.02 -14.10
CA LYS A 65 0.97 3.35 -15.49
C LYS A 65 -0.52 3.06 -15.70
N ASN A 66 -1.25 4.05 -16.20
CA ASN A 66 -2.66 3.90 -16.49
C ASN A 66 -2.85 2.62 -17.32
N LEU A 67 -3.90 1.84 -17.04
CA LEU A 67 -4.12 0.54 -17.69
C LEU A 67 -4.13 0.66 -19.23
N LYS A 68 -4.55 1.82 -19.75
CA LYS A 68 -4.52 2.15 -21.17
C LYS A 68 -3.09 2.20 -21.72
N ASP A 69 -2.18 2.86 -21.02
CA ASP A 69 -0.77 2.98 -21.39
C ASP A 69 -0.02 1.65 -21.24
N VAL A 70 -0.30 0.89 -20.17
CA VAL A 70 0.25 -0.48 -19.99
C VAL A 70 -0.19 -1.38 -21.13
N LYS A 71 -1.46 -1.30 -21.54
CA LYS A 71 -1.98 -2.10 -22.65
C LYS A 71 -1.34 -1.70 -23.97
N ALA A 72 -1.18 -0.40 -24.24
CA ALA A 72 -0.55 0.10 -25.45
C ALA A 72 0.93 -0.32 -25.56
N GLU A 73 1.69 -0.16 -24.48
CA GLU A 73 3.10 -0.57 -24.41
C GLU A 73 3.26 -2.08 -24.55
N ARG A 74 2.37 -2.87 -23.94
CA ARG A 74 2.38 -4.34 -24.06
C ARG A 74 2.05 -4.80 -25.47
N LEU A 75 1.12 -4.13 -26.16
CA LEU A 75 0.74 -4.48 -27.54
C LEU A 75 1.79 -4.04 -28.58
N ALA A 76 2.67 -3.10 -28.22
CA ALA A 76 3.83 -2.70 -29.01
C ALA A 76 4.98 -3.72 -28.94
N ASN A 77 4.96 -4.65 -27.97
CA ASN A 77 5.92 -5.74 -27.91
C ASN A 77 5.56 -6.84 -28.94
N PRO A 78 6.42 -7.11 -29.94
CA PRO A 78 6.09 -8.06 -31.02
C PRO A 78 5.92 -9.50 -30.53
N ALA A 79 6.61 -9.90 -29.45
CA ALA A 79 6.44 -11.23 -28.86
C ALA A 79 5.07 -11.38 -28.18
N VAL A 80 4.60 -10.33 -27.50
CA VAL A 80 3.26 -10.32 -26.91
C VAL A 80 2.19 -10.25 -27.99
N ARG A 81 2.42 -9.46 -29.04
CA ARG A 81 1.55 -9.39 -30.21
C ARG A 81 1.42 -10.76 -30.89
N GLN A 82 2.54 -11.45 -31.10
CA GLN A 82 2.57 -12.78 -31.71
C GLN A 82 1.89 -13.83 -30.82
N ALA A 83 2.06 -13.79 -29.50
CA ALA A 83 1.35 -14.68 -28.59
C ALA A 83 -0.17 -14.44 -28.60
N TYR A 84 -0.61 -13.17 -28.69
CA TYR A 84 -2.02 -12.82 -28.81
C TYR A 84 -2.62 -13.27 -30.15
N ASP A 85 -1.86 -13.14 -31.23
CA ASP A 85 -2.25 -13.58 -32.58
C ASP A 85 -2.27 -15.11 -32.68
N ALA A 86 -1.33 -15.80 -32.04
CA ALA A 86 -1.32 -17.26 -31.94
C ALA A 86 -2.46 -17.82 -31.08
N GLN A 87 -3.02 -17.03 -30.16
CA GLN A 87 -4.23 -17.33 -29.39
C GLN A 87 -5.53 -16.90 -30.10
N ALA A 88 -5.44 -16.20 -31.24
CA ALA A 88 -6.59 -15.77 -32.02
C ALA A 88 -7.44 -16.89 -32.67
N PRO A 89 -6.98 -18.14 -32.95
CA PRO A 89 -7.86 -19.12 -33.58
C PRO A 89 -9.04 -19.54 -32.69
N GLU A 90 -8.95 -19.40 -31.37
CA GLU A 90 -10.08 -19.66 -30.46
C GLU A 90 -11.15 -18.55 -30.49
N PHE A 91 -10.79 -17.34 -30.91
CA PHE A 91 -11.72 -16.20 -31.02
C PHE A 91 -12.25 -15.98 -32.43
N GLU A 92 -11.69 -16.61 -33.47
CA GLU A 92 -12.27 -16.59 -34.83
C GLU A 92 -13.67 -17.20 -34.85
N LEU A 93 -13.89 -18.30 -34.12
CA LEU A 93 -15.21 -18.91 -33.99
C LEU A 93 -16.21 -17.94 -33.31
N ALA A 94 -15.77 -17.22 -32.27
CA ALA A 94 -16.59 -16.22 -31.59
C ALA A 94 -16.88 -14.99 -32.46
N ARG A 95 -15.93 -14.56 -33.30
CA ARG A 95 -16.12 -13.45 -34.24
C ARG A 95 -17.04 -13.85 -35.41
N GLU A 96 -16.97 -15.09 -35.88
CA GLU A 96 -17.90 -15.61 -36.89
C GLU A 96 -19.32 -15.76 -36.32
N LEU A 97 -19.49 -16.24 -35.08
CA LEU A 97 -20.80 -16.38 -34.44
C LEU A 97 -21.51 -15.03 -34.21
N ILE A 98 -20.75 -13.94 -34.00
CA ILE A 98 -21.30 -12.59 -33.76
C ILE A 98 -21.42 -11.80 -35.08
N GLY A 99 -20.73 -12.23 -36.15
CA GLY A 99 -20.68 -11.54 -37.45
C GLY A 99 -21.69 -12.00 -38.50
N LYS A 100 -22.46 -13.08 -38.26
CA LYS A 100 -23.55 -13.46 -39.19
C LYS A 100 -24.72 -12.49 -39.01
N PRO A 101 -25.16 -11.76 -40.05
CA PRO A 101 -26.41 -11.03 -39.96
C PRO A 101 -27.50 -12.07 -39.71
N ILE A 102 -28.27 -11.89 -38.63
CA ILE A 102 -29.46 -12.68 -38.36
C ILE A 102 -30.36 -12.62 -39.61
N GLN A 103 -30.45 -13.70 -40.39
CA GLN A 103 -31.47 -13.83 -41.42
C GLN A 103 -32.82 -13.86 -40.67
N GLY A 104 -33.66 -12.86 -40.95
CA GLY A 104 -34.99 -12.69 -40.35
C GLY A 104 -35.99 -13.73 -40.80
#